data_AF-A0A7V0QGZ2-F1
#
_entry.id   AF-A0A7V0QGZ2-F1
#
_cell.length_a   1.000
_cell.length_b   1.000
_cell.length_c   1.000
_cell.angle_alpha   90.00
_cell.angle_beta   90.00
_cell.angle_gamma   90.00
#
_symmetry.space_group_name_H-M   'P 1'
#
loop_
_entity.id
_entity.type
_entity.pdbx_description
1 polymer ?
#
loop_
_entity_poly.entity_id
_entity_poly.type
_entity_poly.pdbx_seq_one_letter_code
_entity_poly.pdbx_strand_id
1 'polypeptide(L)'
;MADERYPHDLEISPDDFRRCGWCEVLGGIERKGYSAMWQAFSSAARCAIEEDRKAEGKVLWLLADACSMMLHPPSPNDPFRPMFVIEGKRSALPEDFGQNHIEFFGQIVEEIDDPWLQARLSDLVWLVKQPRDPRFALTAIDAYCKIPLDT
;
A
#
# COMPACT_ATOMS: atom_id res chain seq x y z
N MET A 1 23.55 7.57 -7.21
CA MET A 1 22.77 6.47 -7.81
C MET A 1 21.46 6.46 -7.05
N ALA A 2 20.31 6.64 -7.72
CA ALA A 2 19.04 6.41 -7.04
C ALA A 2 19.04 4.94 -6.66
N ASP A 3 18.87 4.64 -5.38
CA ASP A 3 18.83 3.28 -4.86
C ASP A 3 17.57 2.63 -5.44
N GLU A 4 17.74 1.88 -6.54
CA GLU A 4 16.65 1.26 -7.26
C GLU A 4 16.09 0.14 -6.36
N ARG A 5 14.88 0.36 -5.83
CA ARG A 5 14.23 -0.54 -4.87
C ARG A 5 14.05 -1.95 -5.41
N TYR A 6 13.81 -2.08 -6.71
CA TYR A 6 13.63 -3.32 -7.45
C TYR A 6 13.66 -3.00 -8.96
N PRO A 7 13.96 -4.00 -9.83
CA PRO A 7 13.94 -3.80 -11.29
C PRO A 7 12.57 -3.28 -11.78
N HIS A 8 12.59 -2.27 -12.66
CA HIS A 8 11.37 -1.64 -13.16
C HIS A 8 10.44 -2.61 -13.92
N ASP A 9 11.01 -3.59 -14.62
CA ASP A 9 10.32 -4.60 -15.43
C ASP A 9 9.92 -5.87 -14.64
N LEU A 10 10.19 -5.91 -13.33
CA LEU A 10 9.83 -7.04 -12.49
C LEU A 10 8.31 -7.19 -12.39
N GLU A 11 7.75 -8.24 -12.95
CA GLU A 11 6.34 -8.58 -12.77
C GLU A 11 6.10 -9.21 -11.39
N ILE A 12 4.91 -8.97 -10.82
CA ILE A 12 4.47 -9.54 -9.55
C ILE A 12 3.07 -10.14 -9.72
N SER A 13 2.78 -11.13 -8.89
CA SER A 13 1.53 -11.89 -8.90
C SER A 13 0.91 -11.97 -7.49
N PRO A 14 -0.37 -12.35 -7.37
CA PRO A 14 -0.98 -12.64 -6.07
C PRO A 14 -0.24 -13.71 -5.27
N ASP A 15 0.48 -14.64 -5.90
CA ASP A 15 1.28 -15.64 -5.18
C ASP A 15 2.49 -15.02 -4.48
N ASP A 16 3.09 -13.97 -5.07
CA ASP A 16 4.16 -13.22 -4.42
C ASP A 16 3.64 -12.47 -3.19
N PHE A 17 2.40 -11.97 -3.24
CA PHE A 17 1.72 -11.38 -2.08
C PHE A 17 1.50 -12.39 -0.95
N ARG A 18 1.01 -13.60 -1.27
CA ARG A 18 0.83 -14.67 -0.27
C ARG A 18 2.14 -15.11 0.38
N ARG A 19 3.27 -14.93 -0.30
CA ARG A 19 4.61 -15.33 0.16
C ARG A 19 5.43 -14.19 0.78
N CYS A 20 4.98 -12.93 0.67
CA CYS A 20 5.80 -11.79 1.09
C CYS A 20 5.85 -11.60 2.62
N GLY A 21 4.99 -12.27 3.37
CA GLY A 21 4.97 -12.22 4.84
C GLY A 21 4.37 -10.93 5.41
N TRP A 22 3.42 -10.32 4.70
CA TRP A 22 2.81 -9.05 5.13
C TRP A 22 2.09 -9.17 6.49
N CYS A 23 1.47 -10.31 6.79
CA CYS A 23 0.80 -10.57 8.06
C CYS A 23 1.79 -10.51 9.23
N GLU A 24 2.96 -11.14 9.09
CA GLU A 24 4.02 -11.16 10.08
C GLU A 24 4.59 -9.76 10.31
N VAL A 25 4.76 -9.00 9.23
CA VAL A 25 5.21 -7.59 9.31
C VAL A 25 4.23 -6.76 10.13
N LEU A 26 2.92 -6.89 9.87
CA LEU A 26 1.90 -6.17 10.64
C LEU A 26 1.68 -6.72 12.05
N GLY A 27 1.95 -8.00 12.29
CA GLY A 27 1.91 -8.60 13.62
C GLY A 27 3.01 -8.06 14.56
N GLY A 28 4.11 -7.55 13.99
CA GLY A 28 5.23 -6.97 14.74
C GLY A 28 5.08 -5.49 15.11
N ILE A 29 4.05 -4.78 14.67
CA ILE A 29 3.90 -3.35 14.95
C ILE A 29 3.19 -3.11 16.30
N GLU A 30 3.84 -2.36 17.19
CA GLU A 30 3.26 -2.01 18.49
C GLU A 30 2.16 -0.94 18.38
N ARG A 31 2.33 0.01 17.45
CA ARG A 31 1.38 1.11 17.22
C ARG A 31 0.72 0.93 15.87
N LYS A 32 -0.61 1.06 15.84
CA LYS A 32 -1.39 1.02 14.61
C LYS A 32 -1.27 2.34 13.83
N GLY A 33 -1.60 2.29 12.54
CA GLY A 33 -1.66 3.45 11.66
C GLY A 33 -0.63 3.44 10.53
N TYR A 34 -0.94 4.20 9.49
CA TYR A 34 -0.22 4.17 8.21
C TYR A 34 1.27 4.50 8.30
N SER A 35 1.69 5.38 9.20
CA SER A 35 3.12 5.70 9.37
C SER A 35 3.92 4.50 9.90
N ALA A 36 3.38 3.75 10.87
CA ALA A 36 4.02 2.55 11.40
C ALA A 36 4.06 1.43 10.34
N MET A 37 2.96 1.24 9.60
CA MET A 37 2.90 0.27 8.51
C MET A 37 3.90 0.60 7.39
N TRP A 38 4.00 1.87 6.99
CA TRP A 38 4.99 2.32 6.01
C TRP A 38 6.42 1.99 6.45
N GLN A 39 6.77 2.26 7.72
CA GLN A 39 8.10 1.94 8.25
C GLN A 39 8.36 0.43 8.24
N ALA A 40 7.41 -0.35 8.75
CA ALA A 40 7.52 -1.80 8.86
C ALA A 40 7.66 -2.47 7.47
N PHE A 41 6.79 -2.13 6.52
CA PHE A 41 6.87 -2.63 5.15
C PHE A 41 8.13 -2.17 4.44
N SER A 42 8.55 -0.91 4.60
CA SER A 42 9.81 -0.42 4.00
C SER A 42 11.02 -1.19 4.54
N SER A 43 11.02 -1.56 5.83
CA SER A 43 12.09 -2.36 6.43
C SER A 43 12.08 -3.78 5.87
N ALA A 44 10.92 -4.43 5.89
CA ALA A 44 10.76 -5.79 5.38
C ALA A 44 11.09 -5.92 3.90
N ALA A 45 10.72 -4.91 3.10
CA ALA A 45 11.04 -4.85 1.69
C ALA A 45 12.56 -4.83 1.46
N ARG A 46 13.31 -4.01 2.20
CA ARG A 46 14.78 -3.98 2.10
C ARG A 46 15.39 -5.34 2.44
N CYS A 47 14.96 -5.98 3.53
CA CYS A 47 15.44 -7.32 3.89
C CYS A 47 15.14 -8.35 2.80
N ALA A 48 13.93 -8.34 2.23
CA ALA A 48 13.58 -9.24 1.13
C ALA A 48 14.46 -9.04 -0.11
N ILE A 49 14.79 -7.78 -0.47
CA ILE A 49 15.72 -7.49 -1.57
C ILE A 49 17.14 -7.97 -1.26
N GLU A 50 17.63 -7.77 -0.03
CA GLU A 50 18.94 -8.27 0.42
C GLU A 50 19.04 -9.80 0.38
N GLU A 51 17.92 -10.49 0.61
CA GLU A 51 17.79 -11.95 0.52
C GLU A 51 17.49 -12.46 -0.92
N ASP A 52 17.58 -11.60 -1.94
CA ASP A 52 17.27 -11.91 -3.35
C ASP A 52 15.81 -12.33 -3.62
N ARG A 53 14.89 -12.07 -2.67
CA ARG A 53 13.44 -12.26 -2.80
C ARG A 53 12.78 -11.04 -3.44
N LYS A 54 13.17 -10.75 -4.69
CA LYS A 54 12.85 -9.49 -5.38
C LYS A 54 11.36 -9.25 -5.57
N ALA A 55 10.59 -10.29 -5.92
CA ALA A 55 9.15 -10.18 -6.16
C ALA A 55 8.41 -9.84 -4.86
N GLU A 56 8.69 -10.58 -3.78
CA GLU A 56 8.16 -10.31 -2.44
C GLU A 56 8.59 -8.92 -1.94
N GLY A 57 9.84 -8.53 -2.17
CA GLY A 57 10.36 -7.20 -1.83
C GLY A 57 9.64 -6.08 -2.59
N LYS A 58 9.34 -6.27 -3.88
CA LYS A 58 8.53 -5.32 -4.66
C LYS A 58 7.11 -5.21 -4.12
N VAL A 59 6.47 -6.33 -3.76
CA VAL A 59 5.14 -6.30 -3.12
C VAL A 59 5.19 -5.48 -1.83
N LEU A 60 6.15 -5.75 -0.94
CA LEU A 60 6.28 -5.03 0.33
C LEU A 60 6.54 -3.54 0.11
N TRP A 61 7.34 -3.16 -0.89
CA TRP A 61 7.52 -1.74 -1.24
C TRP A 61 6.24 -1.08 -1.73
N LEU A 62 5.42 -1.76 -2.55
CA LEU A 62 4.13 -1.23 -2.98
C LEU A 62 3.16 -1.04 -1.81
N LEU A 63 3.14 -1.98 -0.85
CA LEU A 63 2.35 -1.83 0.38
C LEU A 63 2.86 -0.66 1.24
N ALA A 64 4.17 -0.49 1.33
CA ALA A 64 4.78 0.65 2.01
C ALA A 64 4.36 1.98 1.35
N ASP A 65 4.50 2.09 0.04
CA ASP A 65 4.15 3.29 -0.72
C ASP A 65 2.65 3.61 -0.57
N ALA A 66 1.78 2.59 -0.62
CA ALA A 66 0.35 2.76 -0.35
C ALA A 66 0.08 3.31 1.06
N CYS A 67 0.86 2.91 2.06
CA CYS A 67 0.78 3.42 3.43
C CYS A 67 1.48 4.77 3.64
N SER A 68 2.12 5.35 2.62
CA SER A 68 2.88 6.60 2.71
C SER A 68 2.09 7.86 2.34
N MET A 69 0.75 7.74 2.31
CA MET A 69 -0.20 8.82 2.00
C MET A 69 -1.00 9.23 3.24
N MET A 70 -1.22 10.53 3.40
CA MET A 70 -2.07 11.11 4.44
C MET A 70 -3.41 11.55 3.85
N LEU A 71 -4.51 11.29 4.57
CA LEU A 71 -5.82 11.76 4.18
C LEU A 71 -5.88 13.30 4.29
N HIS A 72 -6.44 13.94 3.27
CA HIS A 72 -6.73 15.37 3.20
C HIS A 72 -8.23 15.56 2.92
N PRO A 73 -9.08 15.48 3.97
CA PRO A 73 -10.54 15.49 3.84
C PRO A 73 -11.17 16.65 3.06
N PRO A 74 -10.62 17.88 3.05
CA PRO A 74 -11.23 18.99 2.32
C PRO A 74 -11.31 18.83 0.80
N SER A 75 -10.66 17.82 0.22
CA SER A 75 -10.65 17.59 -1.24
C SER A 75 -11.15 16.18 -1.57
N PRO A 76 -12.46 15.98 -1.78
CA PRO A 76 -13.04 14.66 -2.04
C PRO A 76 -12.50 13.98 -3.30
N ASN A 77 -12.10 14.77 -4.31
CA ASN A 77 -11.55 14.26 -5.57
C ASN A 77 -10.02 14.09 -5.54
N ASP A 78 -9.34 14.62 -4.53
CA ASP A 78 -7.89 14.49 -4.31
C ASP A 78 -7.66 14.27 -2.81
N PRO A 79 -8.04 13.08 -2.29
CA PRO A 79 -8.14 12.85 -0.86
C PRO A 79 -6.78 12.58 -0.22
N PHE A 80 -5.68 12.54 -0.98
CA PHE A 80 -4.37 12.18 -0.46
C PHE A 80 -3.31 13.26 -0.65
N ARG A 81 -2.50 13.43 0.38
CA ARG A 81 -1.29 14.24 0.37
C ARG A 81 -0.09 13.35 0.71
N PRO A 82 1.11 13.68 0.22
CA PRO A 82 2.29 12.92 0.61
C PRO A 82 2.53 13.07 2.12
N MET A 83 2.85 11.97 2.79
CA MET A 83 3.31 11.95 4.18
C MET A 83 4.64 12.69 4.36
N PHE A 84 5.53 12.63 3.36
CA PHE A 84 6.83 13.32 3.39
C PHE A 84 7.06 14.14 2.13
N VAL A 85 7.63 15.33 2.30
CA VAL A 85 8.19 16.14 1.21
C VAL A 85 9.57 16.63 1.67
N ILE A 86 10.63 16.17 1.01
CA ILE A 86 12.02 16.47 1.37
C ILE A 86 12.80 16.76 0.08
N GLU A 87 13.36 17.97 -0.03
CA GLU A 87 14.27 18.38 -1.11
C GLU A 87 13.80 18.00 -2.53
N GLY A 88 12.52 18.29 -2.83
CA GLY A 88 11.93 18.01 -4.15
C GLY A 88 11.50 16.56 -4.37
N LYS A 89 11.71 15.66 -3.40
CA LYS A 89 11.12 14.31 -3.37
C LYS A 89 9.90 14.30 -2.47
N ARG A 90 8.92 13.46 -2.82
CA ARG A 90 7.74 13.21 -1.98
C ARG A 90 7.50 11.71 -1.80
N SER A 91 6.77 11.36 -0.75
CA SER A 91 6.18 10.03 -0.65
C SER A 91 5.06 9.85 -1.70
N ALA A 92 4.57 8.62 -1.84
CA ALA A 92 3.69 8.26 -2.94
C ALA A 92 2.36 9.02 -2.91
N LEU A 93 1.73 9.14 -4.07
CA LEU A 93 0.37 9.59 -4.33
C LEU A 93 -0.31 8.60 -5.29
N PRO A 94 -1.65 8.65 -5.43
CA PRO A 94 -2.37 7.74 -6.33
C PRO A 94 -1.83 7.72 -7.77
N GLU A 95 -1.41 8.88 -8.28
CA GLU A 95 -0.86 9.05 -9.63
C GLU A 95 0.47 8.32 -9.86
N ASP A 96 1.18 7.91 -8.80
CA ASP A 96 2.44 7.17 -8.92
C ASP A 96 2.22 5.66 -9.15
N PHE A 97 0.99 5.17 -8.94
CA PHE A 97 0.66 3.77 -9.14
C PHE A 97 0.17 3.54 -10.58
N GLY A 98 1.01 2.86 -11.37
CA GLY A 98 0.64 2.43 -12.71
C GLY A 98 -0.50 1.40 -12.71
N GLN A 99 -1.11 1.20 -13.88
CA GLN A 99 -2.26 0.31 -14.06
C GLN A 99 -2.03 -1.11 -13.52
N ASN A 100 -0.85 -1.69 -13.76
CA ASN A 100 -0.50 -3.04 -13.28
C ASN A 100 -0.49 -3.12 -11.74
N HIS A 101 -0.06 -2.05 -11.05
CA HIS A 101 -0.09 -2.02 -9.58
C HIS A 101 -1.53 -1.95 -9.05
N ILE A 102 -2.39 -1.18 -9.73
CA ILE A 102 -3.81 -1.06 -9.37
C ILE A 102 -4.57 -2.36 -9.63
N GLU A 103 -4.29 -3.04 -10.75
CA GLU A 103 -4.86 -4.37 -11.03
C GLU A 103 -4.42 -5.39 -10.01
N PHE A 104 -3.13 -5.40 -9.66
CA PHE A 104 -2.59 -6.24 -8.60
C PHE A 104 -3.27 -5.98 -7.25
N PHE A 105 -3.41 -4.73 -6.82
CA PHE A 105 -4.13 -4.39 -5.58
C PHE A 105 -5.58 -4.89 -5.60
N GLY A 106 -6.26 -4.77 -6.73
CA GLY A 106 -7.63 -5.27 -6.90
C GLY A 106 -7.75 -6.79 -6.79
N GLN A 107 -6.68 -7.54 -7.08
CA GLN A 107 -6.65 -9.01 -6.96
C GLN A 107 -6.42 -9.48 -5.51
N ILE A 108 -5.69 -8.70 -4.70
CA ILE A 108 -5.28 -9.14 -3.36
C ILE A 108 -6.15 -8.58 -2.22
N VAL A 109 -6.97 -7.56 -2.46
CA VAL A 109 -7.63 -6.82 -1.38
C VAL A 109 -8.60 -7.64 -0.54
N GLU A 110 -9.21 -8.68 -1.13
CA GLU A 110 -10.11 -9.60 -0.43
C GLU A 110 -9.36 -10.59 0.49
N GLU A 111 -8.06 -10.77 0.29
CA GLU A 111 -7.20 -11.64 1.11
C GLU A 111 -6.64 -10.92 2.36
N ILE A 112 -6.88 -9.61 2.49
CA ILE A 112 -6.33 -8.78 3.57
C ILE A 112 -7.30 -8.73 4.76
N ASP A 113 -6.83 -9.17 5.92
CA ASP A 113 -7.58 -9.14 7.19
C ASP A 113 -7.31 -7.90 8.06
N ASP A 114 -6.19 -7.18 7.86
CA ASP A 114 -5.92 -5.91 8.53
C ASP A 114 -6.79 -4.79 7.93
N PRO A 115 -7.67 -4.14 8.74
CA PRO A 115 -8.63 -3.18 8.22
C PRO A 115 -7.98 -1.90 7.69
N TRP A 116 -6.81 -1.49 8.20
CA TRP A 116 -6.11 -0.31 7.69
C TRP A 116 -5.57 -0.59 6.29
N LEU A 117 -4.92 -1.74 6.09
CA LEU A 117 -4.37 -2.09 4.79
C LEU A 117 -5.47 -2.33 3.75
N GLN A 118 -6.52 -3.08 4.13
CA GLN A 118 -7.65 -3.35 3.25
C GLN A 118 -8.33 -2.05 2.80
N ALA A 119 -8.56 -1.12 3.72
CA ALA A 119 -9.15 0.18 3.40
C ALA A 119 -8.27 0.96 2.41
N ARG A 120 -6.96 1.03 2.68
CA ARG A 120 -6.01 1.79 1.87
C ARG A 120 -5.90 1.29 0.43
N LEU A 121 -5.76 -0.02 0.24
CA LEU A 121 -5.66 -0.57 -1.11
C LEU A 121 -6.99 -0.44 -1.86
N SER A 122 -8.11 -0.64 -1.17
CA SER A 122 -9.44 -0.43 -1.75
C SER A 122 -9.65 1.02 -2.22
N ASP A 123 -9.23 2.01 -1.42
CA ASP A 123 -9.26 3.43 -1.81
C ASP A 123 -8.46 3.68 -3.09
N LEU A 124 -7.23 3.15 -3.17
CA LEU A 124 -6.38 3.34 -4.35
C LEU A 124 -7.01 2.72 -5.60
N VAL A 125 -7.54 1.50 -5.49
CA VAL A 125 -8.23 0.85 -6.61
C VAL A 125 -9.45 1.66 -7.03
N TRP A 126 -10.27 2.13 -6.09
CA TRP A 126 -11.43 2.96 -6.39
C TRP A 126 -11.08 4.28 -7.10
N LEU A 127 -10.01 4.96 -6.63
CA LEU A 127 -9.62 6.27 -7.15
C LEU A 127 -9.00 6.21 -8.54
N VAL A 128 -8.16 5.19 -8.79
CA VAL A 128 -7.31 5.14 -9.99
C VAL A 128 -7.88 4.24 -11.08
N LYS A 129 -8.51 3.11 -10.73
CA LYS A 129 -8.98 2.11 -11.72
C LYS A 129 -10.06 2.69 -12.63
N GLN A 130 -9.94 2.43 -13.93
CA GLN A 130 -10.98 2.71 -14.93
C GLN A 130 -11.32 1.45 -15.74
N PRO A 131 -12.61 1.14 -15.98
CA PRO A 131 -13.78 1.80 -15.40
C PRO A 131 -13.87 1.58 -13.89
N ARG A 132 -14.49 2.54 -13.19
CA ARG A 132 -14.72 2.45 -11.75
C ARG A 132 -15.57 1.24 -11.39
N ASP A 133 -15.20 0.60 -10.28
CA ASP A 133 -15.92 -0.53 -9.71
C ASP A 133 -16.31 -0.17 -8.26
N PRO A 134 -17.61 0.11 -8.00
CA PRO A 134 -18.08 0.55 -6.69
C PRO A 134 -17.80 -0.42 -5.55
N ARG A 135 -17.50 -1.70 -5.85
CA ARG A 135 -17.18 -2.69 -4.82
C ARG A 135 -15.97 -2.27 -3.99
N PHE A 136 -14.94 -1.68 -4.60
CA PHE A 136 -13.76 -1.21 -3.87
C PHE A 136 -14.09 -0.02 -2.95
N ALA A 137 -14.97 0.89 -3.35
CA ALA A 137 -15.41 1.97 -2.45
C ALA A 137 -16.14 1.42 -1.22
N LEU A 138 -17.01 0.42 -1.42
CA LEU A 138 -17.73 -0.24 -0.33
C LEU A 138 -16.79 -1.01 0.59
N THR A 139 -15.84 -1.77 0.03
CA THR A 139 -14.80 -2.47 0.80
C THR A 139 -13.97 -1.50 1.63
N ALA A 140 -13.61 -0.33 1.09
CA ALA A 140 -12.89 0.69 1.83
C ALA A 140 -13.70 1.20 3.03
N ILE A 141 -14.98 1.54 2.81
CA ILE A 141 -15.89 2.00 3.86
C ILE A 141 -16.04 0.94 4.96
N ASP A 142 -16.32 -0.31 4.57
CA ASP A 142 -16.50 -1.43 5.51
C ASP A 142 -15.23 -1.69 6.32
N ALA A 143 -14.05 -1.56 5.71
CA ALA A 143 -12.77 -1.71 6.39
C ALA A 143 -12.51 -0.55 7.36
N TYR A 144 -12.74 0.71 6.96
CA TYR A 144 -12.61 1.86 7.85
C TYR A 144 -13.55 1.77 9.06
N CYS A 145 -14.77 1.27 8.89
CA CYS A 145 -15.72 1.10 10.00
C CYS A 145 -15.28 0.06 11.05
N LYS A 146 -14.31 -0.80 10.74
CA LYS A 146 -13.72 -1.76 11.70
C LYS A 146 -12.60 -1.14 12.55
N ILE A 147 -12.11 0.05 12.20
CA ILE A 147 -11.00 0.71 12.91
C ILE A 147 -11.56 1.42 14.15
N PRO A 148 -11.04 1.12 15.37
CA PRO A 148 -11.44 1.82 16.58
C PRO A 148 -11.09 3.32 16.51
N LEU A 149 -11.92 4.16 17.12
CA LEU A 149 -11.70 5.63 17.11
C LEU A 149 -10.69 6.09 18.17
N ASP A 150 -10.28 5.21 19.08
CA ASP A 150 -9.38 5.46 20.21
C ASP A 150 -7.94 5.00 19.97
N THR A 151 -7.59 4.61 18.74
CA THR A 151 -6.21 4.28 18.32
C THR A 151 -5.29 5.48 18.26
#